data_AF-A0A8D8GKA6-F1
#
_entry.id   AF-A0A8D8GKA6-F1
#
_cell.length_a   1.000
_cell.length_b   1.000
_cell.length_c   1.000
_cell.angle_alpha   90.00
_cell.angle_beta   90.00
_cell.angle_gamma   90.00
#
_symmetry.space_group_name_H-M   'P 1'
#
loop_
_entity.id
_entity.type
_entity.pdbx_description
1 polymer ?
#
loop_
_entity_poly.entity_id
_entity_poly.type
_entity_poly.pdbx_seq_one_letter_code
_entity_poly.pdbx_strand_id
1 'polypeptide(L)'
;MSAGGMLYGGDEIGALVFDPGHHSLRVGYAQEDTPKAEIPAVVGVGPADAALNSDLETKADNNVASTNKYYVDTTFVSVPRPNMEIQTYMKDGMVDNWDLFEKVLDYVYAKVVQSESMYHPVLFSEAAWNVRNNRERLTELMFEKYSVPAFFLVKNAVLAAFANGRATALVVDSGATHTSAVPVHVSMND
;
A
#
# COMPACT_ATOMS: atom_id res chain seq x y z
N MET A 1 -13.25 18.92 -30.28
CA MET A 1 -12.20 18.82 -29.25
C MET A 1 -11.76 17.37 -29.19
N SER A 2 -10.45 17.18 -29.06
CA SER A 2 -9.67 15.99 -29.42
C SER A 2 -10.27 14.66 -28.96
N ALA A 3 -10.30 13.71 -29.88
CA ALA A 3 -10.42 12.30 -29.58
C ALA A 3 -9.19 11.84 -28.77
N GLY A 4 -9.43 11.06 -27.73
CA GLY A 4 -8.44 10.28 -27.00
C GLY A 4 -9.12 9.00 -26.57
N GLY A 5 -9.45 8.16 -27.54
CA GLY A 5 -9.96 6.82 -27.27
C GLY A 5 -8.91 6.06 -26.47
N MET A 6 -9.28 5.64 -25.26
CA MET A 6 -8.45 4.80 -24.41
C MET A 6 -8.24 3.49 -25.16
N LEU A 7 -7.05 3.32 -25.74
CA LEU A 7 -6.67 2.14 -26.48
C LEU A 7 -6.37 1.03 -25.46
N TYR A 8 -7.39 0.22 -25.14
CA TYR A 8 -7.24 -0.98 -24.33
C TYR A 8 -6.58 -2.10 -25.16
N GLY A 9 -5.28 -1.97 -25.41
CA GLY A 9 -4.43 -3.12 -25.69
C GLY A 9 -4.06 -3.75 -24.35
N GLY A 10 -4.32 -5.05 -24.17
CA GLY A 10 -4.10 -5.77 -22.91
C GLY A 10 -2.63 -5.92 -22.45
N ASP A 11 -1.75 -5.00 -22.87
CA ASP A 11 -0.30 -5.03 -22.66
C ASP A 11 0.27 -3.71 -22.06
N GLU A 12 -0.54 -2.66 -21.90
CA GLU A 12 0.02 -1.31 -21.57
C GLU A 12 -0.36 -0.75 -20.19
N ILE A 13 -1.18 -1.46 -19.40
CA ILE A 13 -1.55 -1.05 -18.04
C ILE A 13 -1.51 -2.26 -17.10
N GLY A 14 -0.36 -2.46 -16.44
CA GLY A 14 -0.22 -3.48 -15.40
C GLY A 14 -0.97 -3.07 -14.13
N ALA A 15 -1.76 -4.00 -13.56
CA ALA A 15 -2.35 -3.82 -12.25
C ALA A 15 -1.27 -3.80 -11.17
N LEU A 16 -1.43 -2.97 -10.14
CA LEU A 16 -0.54 -2.98 -8.98
C LEU A 16 -1.14 -3.86 -7.88
N VAL A 17 -0.30 -4.71 -7.29
CA VAL A 17 -0.67 -5.56 -6.15
C VAL A 17 0.00 -5.02 -4.91
N PHE A 18 -0.80 -4.66 -3.90
CA PHE A 18 -0.34 -4.22 -2.59
C PHE A 18 -0.69 -5.28 -1.55
N ASP A 19 0.32 -5.71 -0.79
CA ASP A 19 0.18 -6.67 0.30
C ASP A 19 0.68 -6.02 1.61
N PRO A 20 -0.18 -5.26 2.32
CA PRO A 20 0.18 -4.61 3.58
C PRO A 20 0.29 -5.63 4.72
N GLY A 21 1.51 -6.01 5.08
CA GLY A 21 1.82 -6.84 6.24
C GLY A 21 2.25 -6.01 7.46
N HIS A 22 2.12 -6.60 8.65
CA HIS A 22 2.49 -5.90 9.90
C HIS A 22 4.00 -5.61 10.02
N HIS A 23 4.85 -6.42 9.38
CA HIS A 23 6.29 -6.18 9.34
C HIS A 23 6.70 -5.32 8.14
N SER A 24 6.10 -5.58 6.98
CA SER A 24 6.44 -4.95 5.72
C SER A 24 5.23 -4.86 4.79
N LEU A 25 5.17 -3.79 4.01
CA LEU A 25 4.34 -3.66 2.83
C LEU A 25 5.10 -4.23 1.64
N ARG A 26 4.50 -5.17 0.91
CA ARG A 26 5.01 -5.62 -0.38
C ARG A 26 4.17 -5.00 -1.49
N VAL A 27 4.84 -4.59 -2.56
CA VAL A 27 4.16 -4.02 -3.74
C VAL A 27 4.87 -4.40 -5.02
N GLY A 28 4.12 -4.68 -6.09
CA GLY A 28 4.66 -5.01 -7.41
C GLY A 28 3.58 -4.97 -8.50
N TYR A 29 3.98 -5.20 -9.74
CA TYR A 29 3.03 -5.36 -10.84
C TYR A 29 2.47 -6.78 -10.84
N ALA A 30 1.19 -6.92 -11.17
CA ALA A 30 0.63 -8.21 -11.49
C ALA A 30 1.43 -8.88 -12.61
N GLN A 31 1.50 -10.21 -12.59
CA GLN A 31 2.29 -11.06 -13.52
C GLN A 31 3.80 -11.07 -13.27
N GLU A 32 4.34 -10.27 -12.34
CA GLU A 32 5.72 -10.43 -11.87
C GLU A 32 5.84 -11.59 -10.87
N ASP A 33 6.97 -12.30 -10.91
CA ASP A 33 7.24 -13.45 -10.02
C ASP A 33 7.49 -13.04 -8.57
N THR A 34 7.94 -11.80 -8.36
CA THR A 34 8.31 -11.25 -7.04
C THR A 34 7.83 -9.81 -6.91
N PRO A 35 7.51 -9.33 -5.69
CA PRO A 35 7.18 -7.93 -5.49
C PRO A 35 8.36 -7.04 -5.91
N LYS A 36 8.05 -5.90 -6.53
CA LYS A 36 9.03 -4.88 -6.92
C LYS A 36 9.72 -4.24 -5.71
N ALA A 37 9.02 -4.11 -4.58
CA ALA A 37 9.59 -3.65 -3.32
C ALA A 37 8.97 -4.32 -2.10
N GLU A 38 9.77 -4.46 -1.05
CA GLU A 38 9.36 -4.79 0.29
C GLU A 38 9.80 -3.65 1.23
N ILE A 39 8.85 -2.86 1.70
CA ILE A 39 9.07 -1.66 2.50
C ILE A 39 8.70 -1.97 3.95
N PRO A 40 9.56 -1.67 4.95
CA PRO A 40 9.21 -1.83 6.36
C PRO A 40 7.91 -1.12 6.73
N ALA A 41 7.10 -1.72 7.60
CA ALA A 41 5.83 -1.15 8.09
C ALA A 41 6.05 -0.07 9.17
N VAL A 42 7.08 0.73 8.99
CA VAL A 42 7.51 1.83 9.87
C VAL A 42 7.96 3.02 9.05
N VAL A 43 7.79 4.21 9.63
CA VAL A 43 8.17 5.50 9.05
C VAL A 43 9.02 6.24 10.07
N GLY A 44 10.16 6.76 9.64
CA GLY A 44 10.93 7.71 10.43
C GLY A 44 10.25 9.08 10.38
N VAL A 45 9.94 9.66 11.54
CA VAL A 45 9.29 10.95 11.69
C VAL A 45 10.28 11.88 12.37
N GLY A 46 10.76 12.89 11.64
CA GLY A 46 11.69 13.89 12.16
C GLY A 46 11.11 15.31 12.10
N PRO A 47 11.77 16.27 12.76
CA PRO A 47 11.36 17.68 12.70
C PRO A 47 11.47 18.21 11.26
N ALA A 48 10.64 19.20 10.94
CA ALA A 48 10.74 19.95 9.69
C ALA A 48 12.12 20.65 9.64
N ASP A 49 12.90 20.40 8.59
CA ASP A 49 14.15 21.13 8.36
C ASP A 49 13.82 22.53 7.85
N ALA A 50 14.22 23.58 8.58
CA ALA A 50 14.04 24.97 8.15
C ALA A 50 14.87 25.34 6.89
N ALA A 51 15.76 24.46 6.42
CA ALA A 51 16.79 24.79 5.43
C ALA A 51 16.70 24.03 4.09
N LEU A 52 15.74 23.12 3.88
CA LEU A 52 15.65 22.27 2.66
C LEU A 52 14.36 22.43 1.86
N ASN A 53 13.59 23.51 2.06
CA ASN A 53 12.38 23.83 1.29
C ASN A 53 12.67 24.38 -0.13
N SER A 54 13.77 24.01 -0.78
CA SER A 54 14.11 24.55 -2.11
C SER A 54 13.67 23.70 -3.31
N ASP A 55 13.32 22.42 -3.14
CA ASP A 55 13.29 21.50 -4.30
C ASP A 55 11.93 20.83 -4.56
N LEU A 56 10.85 21.22 -3.87
CA LEU A 56 9.49 20.83 -4.21
C LEU A 56 8.59 22.06 -4.15
N GLU A 57 8.43 22.73 -5.29
CA GLU A 57 7.45 23.79 -5.50
C GLU A 57 6.03 23.25 -5.26
N THR A 58 5.57 23.34 -4.01
CA THR A 58 4.14 23.35 -3.69
C THR A 58 3.77 24.78 -3.34
N LYS A 59 2.83 25.32 -4.11
CA LYS A 59 2.28 26.67 -3.96
C LYS A 59 1.92 26.91 -2.50
N ALA A 60 2.45 28.00 -1.96
CA ALA A 60 2.27 28.43 -0.58
C ALA A 60 0.81 28.83 -0.34
N ASP A 61 0.08 28.00 0.40
CA ASP A 61 -1.10 28.44 1.14
C ASP A 61 -0.67 28.89 2.54
N ASN A 62 -1.00 30.13 2.88
CA ASN A 62 -0.58 30.83 4.08
C ASN A 62 -1.36 30.37 5.33
N ASN A 63 -1.10 29.16 5.82
CA ASN A 63 -1.44 28.80 7.21
C ASN A 63 -0.39 27.86 7.82
N VAL A 64 0.28 28.36 8.85
CA VAL A 64 1.49 27.82 9.48
C VAL A 64 1.25 26.45 10.12
N ALA A 65 1.99 25.43 9.69
CA ALA A 65 2.42 24.33 10.56
C ALA A 65 3.71 23.72 9.99
N SER A 66 4.76 23.66 10.79
CA SER A 66 5.98 22.92 10.49
C SER A 66 5.62 21.46 10.21
N THR A 67 5.56 21.06 8.95
CA THR A 67 5.20 19.69 8.57
C THR A 67 6.38 18.77 8.88
N ASN A 68 6.16 17.78 9.75
CA ASN A 68 7.16 16.74 10.05
C ASN A 68 7.73 16.14 8.76
N LYS A 69 9.01 15.79 8.78
CA LYS A 69 9.66 15.11 7.67
C LYS A 69 9.51 13.61 7.83
N TYR A 70 9.07 12.95 6.77
CA TYR A 70 8.82 11.51 6.74
C TYR A 70 9.93 10.79 5.96
N TYR A 71 10.44 9.73 6.55
CA TYR A 71 11.49 8.87 6.01
C TYR A 71 10.90 7.46 5.84
N VAL A 72 10.61 7.09 4.61
CA VAL A 72 10.08 5.77 4.24
C VAL A 72 11.21 4.96 3.60
N ASP A 73 11.12 3.63 3.66
CA ASP A 73 12.13 2.65 3.22
C ASP A 73 13.30 2.44 4.20
N THR A 74 13.84 1.23 4.14
CA THR A 74 14.94 0.71 4.97
C THR A 74 16.14 1.65 4.93
N THR A 75 16.47 2.18 3.74
CA THR A 75 17.62 3.04 3.52
C THR A 75 17.53 4.32 4.35
N PHE A 76 16.34 4.94 4.41
CA PHE A 76 16.16 6.19 5.12
C PHE A 76 15.94 5.98 6.61
N VAL A 77 15.17 4.97 7.00
CA VAL A 77 14.87 4.67 8.42
C VAL A 77 16.12 4.26 9.19
N SER A 78 17.08 3.58 8.55
CA SER A 78 18.30 3.11 9.20
C SER A 78 19.34 4.21 9.48
N VAL A 79 19.14 5.42 8.96
CA VAL A 79 20.07 6.54 9.16
C VAL A 79 19.70 7.28 10.45
N PRO A 80 20.56 7.30 11.48
CA PRO A 80 20.29 8.02 12.71
C PRO A 80 20.26 9.52 12.44
N ARG A 81 19.18 10.17 12.86
CA ARG A 81 18.99 11.62 12.75
C ARG A 81 18.57 12.19 14.11
N PRO A 82 19.05 13.38 14.50
CA PRO A 82 18.60 14.04 15.72
C PRO A 82 17.07 14.20 15.71
N ASN A 83 16.43 13.87 16.83
CA ASN A 83 14.99 14.02 17.05
C ASN A 83 14.10 13.26 16.03
N MET A 84 14.62 12.21 15.39
CA MET A 84 13.82 11.32 14.56
C MET A 84 13.29 10.15 15.40
N GLU A 85 11.99 9.91 15.34
CA GLU A 85 11.34 8.75 15.95
C GLU A 85 10.88 7.77 14.87
N ILE A 86 10.93 6.47 15.17
CA ILE A 86 10.39 5.44 14.28
C ILE A 86 8.97 5.12 14.75
N GLN A 87 7.99 5.30 13.88
CA GLN A 87 6.59 5.05 14.17
C GLN A 87 6.03 4.01 13.20
N THR A 88 5.17 3.10 13.68
CA THR A 88 4.45 2.15 12.81
C THR A 88 3.08 2.69 12.43
N TYR A 89 2.60 2.33 11.23
CA TYR A 89 1.22 2.57 10.82
C TYR A 89 0.32 1.35 11.03
N MET A 90 0.87 0.23 11.52
CA MET A 90 0.18 -1.03 11.70
C MET A 90 -0.09 -1.30 13.19
N LYS A 91 -1.27 -1.83 13.49
CA LYS A 91 -1.66 -2.35 14.81
C LYS A 91 -2.48 -3.62 14.63
N ASP A 92 -2.15 -4.67 15.39
CA ASP A 92 -2.86 -5.95 15.36
C ASP A 92 -3.08 -6.54 13.94
N GLY A 93 -2.09 -6.37 13.07
CA GLY A 93 -2.15 -6.84 11.67
C GLY A 93 -2.99 -5.98 10.72
N MET A 94 -3.47 -4.81 11.14
CA MET A 94 -4.29 -3.89 10.35
C MET A 94 -3.68 -2.48 10.33
N VAL A 95 -4.05 -1.68 9.32
CA VAL A 95 -3.69 -0.26 9.27
C VAL A 95 -4.43 0.51 10.37
N ASP A 96 -3.69 1.26 11.17
CA ASP A 96 -4.20 2.04 12.31
C ASP A 96 -3.92 3.54 12.14
N ASN A 97 -2.65 3.89 11.85
CA ASN A 97 -2.27 5.28 11.54
C ASN A 97 -2.29 5.51 10.02
N TRP A 98 -3.43 5.94 9.52
CA TRP A 98 -3.68 6.17 8.11
C TRP A 98 -2.86 7.32 7.52
N ASP A 99 -2.55 8.36 8.31
CA ASP A 99 -1.74 9.48 7.83
C ASP A 99 -0.32 9.01 7.47
N LEU A 100 0.27 8.15 8.30
CA LEU A 100 1.57 7.53 8.02
C LEU A 100 1.47 6.53 6.87
N PHE A 101 0.41 5.73 6.82
CA PHE A 101 0.19 4.78 5.72
C PHE A 101 0.12 5.49 4.37
N GLU A 102 -0.57 6.63 4.31
CA GLU A 102 -0.60 7.51 3.15
C GLU A 102 0.79 7.99 2.73
N LYS A 103 1.68 8.34 3.67
CA LYS A 103 3.07 8.70 3.33
C LYS A 103 3.84 7.52 2.73
N VAL A 104 3.55 6.30 3.15
CA VAL A 104 4.14 5.10 2.55
C VAL A 104 3.59 4.88 1.13
N LEU A 105 2.29 5.05 0.90
CA LEU A 105 1.71 4.96 -0.45
C LEU A 105 2.25 6.05 -1.38
N ASP A 106 2.38 7.29 -0.89
CA ASP A 106 3.00 8.40 -1.63
C ASP A 106 4.44 8.05 -2.04
N TYR A 107 5.21 7.45 -1.13
CA TYR A 107 6.56 6.95 -1.43
C TYR A 107 6.55 5.83 -2.48
N VAL A 108 5.62 4.88 -2.37
CA VAL A 108 5.49 3.77 -3.34
C VAL A 108 5.26 4.32 -4.74
N TYR A 109 4.28 5.20 -4.94
CA TYR A 109 4.00 5.75 -6.27
C TYR A 109 5.17 6.61 -6.79
N ALA A 110 5.78 7.44 -5.93
CA ALA A 110 6.83 8.37 -6.35
C ALA A 110 8.20 7.71 -6.58
N LYS A 111 8.57 6.68 -5.80
CA LYS A 111 9.93 6.13 -5.76
C LYS A 111 10.04 4.66 -6.17
N VAL A 112 8.98 3.86 -6.01
CA VAL A 112 9.00 2.43 -6.34
C VAL A 112 8.36 2.18 -7.71
N VAL A 113 7.10 2.58 -7.86
CA VAL A 113 6.34 2.41 -9.10
C VAL A 113 6.81 3.44 -10.13
N GLN A 114 7.01 4.69 -9.68
CA GLN A 114 7.39 5.83 -10.53
C GLN A 114 6.38 6.08 -11.66
N SER A 115 5.10 5.89 -11.35
CA SER A 115 3.96 6.11 -12.24
C SER A 115 2.79 6.66 -11.44
N GLU A 116 1.90 7.39 -12.11
CA GLU A 116 0.71 7.95 -11.49
C GLU A 116 -0.34 6.87 -11.22
N SER A 117 -0.98 6.94 -10.06
CA SER A 117 -1.95 5.97 -9.59
C SER A 117 -3.18 5.85 -10.50
N MET A 118 -3.60 6.93 -11.17
CA MET A 118 -4.74 6.92 -12.09
C MET A 118 -4.57 6.02 -13.31
N TYR A 119 -3.34 5.64 -13.63
CA TYR A 119 -3.08 4.75 -14.74
C TYR A 119 -3.21 3.28 -14.36
N HIS A 120 -3.26 2.90 -13.08
CA HIS A 120 -3.12 1.51 -12.67
C HIS A 120 -4.32 1.03 -11.85
N PRO A 121 -5.05 -0.02 -12.28
CA PRO A 121 -5.97 -0.69 -11.38
C PRO A 121 -5.18 -1.32 -10.23
N VAL A 122 -5.76 -1.35 -9.03
CA VAL A 122 -5.07 -1.80 -7.83
C VAL A 122 -5.80 -2.97 -7.18
N LEU A 123 -5.02 -3.93 -6.69
CA LEU A 123 -5.47 -5.02 -5.84
C LEU A 123 -4.78 -4.88 -4.48
N PHE A 124 -5.57 -4.90 -3.41
CA PHE A 124 -5.07 -4.97 -2.04
C PHE A 124 -5.37 -6.33 -1.44
N SER A 125 -4.37 -6.90 -0.76
CA SER A 125 -4.57 -8.01 0.16
C SER A 125 -5.12 -7.49 1.51
N GLU A 126 -5.85 -8.32 2.24
CA GLU A 126 -6.29 -8.01 3.60
C GLU A 126 -6.36 -9.23 4.54
N ALA A 127 -6.26 -8.96 5.84
CA ALA A 127 -6.52 -9.96 6.86
C ALA A 127 -7.98 -10.46 6.81
N ALA A 128 -8.21 -11.74 7.12
CA ALA A 128 -9.53 -12.34 7.02
C ALA A 128 -10.56 -11.74 8.00
N TRP A 129 -10.10 -11.12 9.09
CA TRP A 129 -10.89 -10.47 10.14
C TRP A 129 -10.94 -8.93 10.00
N ASN A 130 -10.52 -8.38 8.87
CA ASN A 130 -10.55 -6.93 8.67
C ASN A 130 -11.98 -6.37 8.76
N VAL A 131 -12.12 -5.22 9.42
CA VAL A 131 -13.41 -4.60 9.70
C VAL A 131 -13.90 -3.77 8.52
N ARG A 132 -15.22 -3.63 8.39
CA ARG A 132 -15.85 -2.90 7.29
C ARG A 132 -15.34 -1.46 7.17
N ASN A 133 -15.25 -0.74 8.29
CA ASN A 133 -14.81 0.66 8.30
C ASN A 133 -13.40 0.84 7.72
N ASN A 134 -12.47 -0.08 8.01
CA ASN A 134 -11.11 -0.03 7.47
C ASN A 134 -11.11 -0.27 5.94
N ARG A 135 -11.96 -1.18 5.47
CA ARG A 135 -12.12 -1.45 4.04
C ARG A 135 -12.72 -0.26 3.29
N GLU A 136 -13.73 0.37 3.87
CA GLU A 136 -14.34 1.59 3.33
C GLU A 136 -13.30 2.73 3.29
N ARG A 137 -12.56 2.95 4.38
CA ARG A 137 -11.51 3.97 4.43
C ARG A 137 -10.38 3.74 3.42
N LEU A 138 -9.94 2.50 3.24
CA LEU A 138 -8.95 2.17 2.20
C LEU A 138 -9.50 2.42 0.80
N THR A 139 -10.76 2.04 0.56
CA THR A 139 -11.42 2.22 -0.74
C THR A 139 -11.59 3.71 -1.07
N GLU A 140 -12.06 4.51 -0.11
CA GLU A 140 -12.16 5.97 -0.20
C GLU A 140 -10.79 6.58 -0.50
N LEU A 141 -9.76 6.20 0.26
CA LEU A 141 -8.40 6.69 0.04
C LEU A 141 -7.91 6.41 -1.40
N MET A 142 -8.10 5.19 -1.91
CA MET A 142 -7.62 4.82 -3.25
C MET A 142 -8.38 5.55 -4.37
N PHE A 143 -9.70 5.74 -4.23
CA PHE A 143 -10.48 6.44 -5.26
C PHE A 143 -10.38 7.96 -5.16
N GLU A 144 -10.50 8.54 -3.97
CA GLU A 144 -10.58 9.99 -3.82
C GLU A 144 -9.21 10.67 -3.87
N LYS A 145 -8.23 10.13 -3.15
CA LYS A 145 -6.87 10.70 -3.16
C LYS A 145 -6.06 10.22 -4.36
N TYR A 146 -6.05 8.92 -4.60
CA TYR A 146 -5.20 8.31 -5.63
C TYR A 146 -5.88 8.16 -7.00
N SER A 147 -7.18 8.44 -7.13
CA SER A 147 -7.89 8.40 -8.43
C SER A 147 -7.70 7.10 -9.21
N VAL A 148 -7.57 5.96 -8.52
CA VAL A 148 -7.33 4.68 -9.21
C VAL A 148 -8.52 4.32 -10.12
N PRO A 149 -8.28 3.77 -11.32
CA PRO A 149 -9.34 3.45 -12.28
C PRO A 149 -10.21 2.27 -11.84
N ALA A 150 -9.66 1.36 -11.03
CA ALA A 150 -10.38 0.26 -10.41
C ALA A 150 -9.66 -0.19 -9.13
N PHE A 151 -10.43 -0.71 -8.18
CA PHE A 151 -9.95 -1.20 -6.90
C PHE A 151 -10.56 -2.56 -6.58
N PHE A 152 -9.74 -3.51 -6.13
CA PHE A 152 -10.20 -4.81 -5.65
C PHE A 152 -9.52 -5.14 -4.32
N LEU A 153 -10.29 -5.67 -3.38
CA LEU A 153 -9.81 -6.07 -2.06
C LEU A 153 -10.07 -7.56 -1.84
N VAL A 154 -9.04 -8.30 -1.42
CA VAL A 154 -9.11 -9.76 -1.32
C VAL A 154 -8.35 -10.27 -0.11
N LYS A 155 -8.90 -11.30 0.54
CA LYS A 155 -8.29 -11.90 1.73
C LYS A 155 -7.00 -12.64 1.40
N ASN A 156 -5.97 -12.48 2.24
CA ASN A 156 -4.66 -13.13 2.10
C ASN A 156 -4.78 -14.64 1.95
N ALA A 157 -5.64 -15.27 2.73
CA ALA A 157 -5.86 -16.72 2.66
C ALA A 157 -6.38 -17.18 1.28
N VAL A 158 -7.24 -16.39 0.64
CA VAL A 158 -7.77 -16.72 -0.69
C VAL A 158 -6.65 -16.61 -1.72
N LEU A 159 -5.83 -15.56 -1.65
CA LEU A 159 -4.66 -15.40 -2.52
C LEU A 159 -3.66 -16.56 -2.34
N ALA A 160 -3.37 -16.96 -1.10
CA ALA A 160 -2.46 -18.06 -0.81
C ALA A 160 -2.97 -19.41 -1.34
N ALA A 161 -4.28 -19.68 -1.22
CA ALA A 161 -4.90 -20.86 -1.81
C ALA A 161 -4.83 -20.85 -3.35
N PHE A 162 -5.12 -19.70 -3.97
CA PHE A 162 -5.03 -19.50 -5.41
C PHE A 162 -3.60 -19.67 -5.94
N ALA A 163 -2.60 -19.10 -5.28
CA ALA A 163 -1.19 -19.23 -5.64
C ALA A 163 -0.72 -20.70 -5.63
N ASN A 164 -1.35 -21.56 -4.84
CA ASN A 164 -1.08 -23.00 -4.79
C ASN A 164 -2.01 -23.84 -5.69
N GLY A 165 -2.85 -23.19 -6.51
CA GLY A 165 -3.81 -23.87 -7.37
C GLY A 165 -4.82 -24.73 -6.59
N ARG A 166 -5.22 -24.30 -5.39
CA ARG A 166 -6.18 -25.00 -4.54
C ARG A 166 -7.48 -24.23 -4.43
N ALA A 167 -8.56 -24.79 -4.96
CA ALA A 167 -9.91 -24.23 -4.83
C ALA A 167 -10.50 -24.44 -3.42
N THR A 168 -10.00 -25.43 -2.67
CA THR A 168 -10.35 -25.68 -1.27
C THR A 168 -9.07 -25.98 -0.49
N ALA A 169 -8.85 -25.27 0.61
CA ALA A 169 -7.67 -25.41 1.47
C ALA A 169 -7.93 -24.87 2.88
N LEU A 170 -7.23 -25.41 3.87
CA LEU A 170 -7.01 -24.71 5.14
C LEU A 170 -5.69 -23.95 5.02
N VAL A 171 -5.74 -22.63 5.01
CA VAL A 171 -4.54 -21.80 4.95
C VAL A 171 -4.11 -21.46 6.37
N VAL A 172 -2.89 -21.85 6.72
CA VAL A 172 -2.24 -21.45 7.98
C VAL A 172 -1.18 -20.42 7.65
N ASP A 173 -1.43 -19.17 8.02
CA ASP A 173 -0.55 -18.03 7.77
C ASP A 173 0.07 -17.57 9.10
N SER A 174 1.40 -17.52 9.19
CA SER A 174 2.13 -17.11 10.38
C SER A 174 2.95 -15.86 10.07
N GLY A 175 2.42 -14.70 10.46
CA GLY A 175 3.05 -13.40 10.26
C GLY A 175 3.76 -12.89 11.51
N ALA A 176 4.09 -11.59 11.49
CA ALA A 176 4.87 -10.96 12.55
C ALA A 176 4.14 -10.85 13.90
N THR A 177 2.82 -10.68 13.88
CA THR A 177 2.02 -10.46 15.10
C THR A 177 1.06 -11.58 15.43
N HIS A 178 0.64 -12.37 14.44
CA HIS A 178 -0.36 -13.41 14.63
C HIS A 178 -0.10 -14.59 13.70
N THR A 179 -0.55 -15.76 14.15
CA THR A 179 -0.77 -16.92 13.30
C THR A 179 -2.27 -17.11 13.13
N SER A 180 -2.73 -17.27 11.89
CA SER A 180 -4.15 -17.45 11.55
C SER A 180 -4.36 -18.75 10.79
N ALA A 181 -5.53 -19.36 10.97
CA ALA A 181 -5.96 -20.54 10.23
C ALA A 181 -7.32 -20.23 9.59
N VAL A 182 -7.35 -20.09 8.26
CA VAL A 182 -8.53 -19.66 7.51
C VAL A 182 -8.92 -20.74 6.51
N PRO A 183 -10.11 -21.34 6.64
CA PRO A 183 -10.62 -22.25 5.64
C PRO A 183 -11.05 -21.46 4.40
N VAL A 184 -10.58 -21.91 3.24
CA VAL A 184 -10.98 -21.44 1.91
C VAL A 184 -11.72 -22.58 1.24
N HIS A 185 -12.92 -22.32 0.77
CA HIS A 185 -13.72 -23.27 0.01
C HIS A 185 -14.45 -22.52 -1.10
N VAL A 186 -14.14 -22.85 -2.35
CA VAL A 186 -14.92 -22.42 -3.50
C VAL A 186 -15.92 -23.54 -3.81
N SER A 187 -17.21 -23.30 -3.58
CA SER A 187 -18.25 -24.21 -4.06
C SER A 187 -18.54 -23.89 -5.52
N MET A 188 -18.24 -24.83 -6.43
CA MET A 188 -18.86 -24.84 -7.74
C MET A 188 -20.30 -25.29 -7.52
N ASN A 189 -21.25 -24.35 -7.59
CA ASN A 189 -22.64 -24.74 -7.75
C ASN A 189 -22.79 -25.20 -9.21
N ASP A 190 -23.05 -26.49 -9.39
CA ASP A 190 -23.64 -27.06 -10.61
C ASP A 190 -25.10 -26.59 -10.78
#